data_AF-A0A3D3DME0-F1
#
_entry.id   AF-A0A3D3DME0-F1
#
_cell.length_a   1.000
_cell.length_b   1.000
_cell.length_c   1.000
_cell.angle_alpha   90.00
_cell.angle_beta   90.00
_cell.angle_gamma   90.00
#
_symmetry.space_group_name_H-M   'P 1'
#
loop_
_entity.id
_entity.type
_entity.pdbx_description
1 polymer ?
#
loop_
_entity_poly.entity_id
_entity_poly.type
_entity_poly.pdbx_seq_one_letter_code
_entity_poly.pdbx_strand_id
1 'polypeptide(L)' 'GARWEVVIPPELAYGETGAGGAIGPQETLIFEIELIEVK' A
#
# COMPACT_ATOMS: atom_id res chain seq x y z
N GLY A 1 19.13 7.19 2.95
CA GLY A 1 17.78 6.72 2.62
C GLY A 1 17.56 5.35 3.22
N ALA A 2 16.31 5.00 3.47
CA ALA A 2 15.90 3.66 3.89
C ALA A 2 14.97 3.09 2.81
N ARG A 3 15.13 1.81 2.48
CA ARG A 3 14.24 1.10 1.54
C ARG A 3 13.51 0.01 2.30
N TRP A 4 12.19 0.08 2.33
CA TRP A 4 11.34 -0.86 3.06
C TRP A 4 10.36 -1.53 2.10
N GLU A 5 10.11 -2.81 2.31
CA GLU A 5 8.98 -3.52 1.72
C GLU A 5 7.89 -3.61 2.80
N VAL A 6 6.72 -3.07 2.49
CA VAL A 6 5.59 -2.98 3.42
C VAL A 6 4.41 -3.72 2.83
N VAL A 7 3.93 -4.73 3.55
CA VAL A 7 2.70 -5.45 3.23
C VAL A 7 1.55 -4.82 4.00
N ILE A 8 0.56 -4.31 3.27
CA ILE A 8 -0.61 -3.63 3.83
C ILE A 8 -1.84 -4.50 3.60
N PRO A 9 -2.42 -5.08 4.65
CA PRO A 9 -3.65 -5.87 4.53
C PRO A 9 -4.84 -4.95 4.16
N PRO A 10 -5.90 -5.49 3.56
CA PRO A 10 -6.98 -4.70 2.97
C PRO A 10 -7.67 -3.76 3.96
N GLU A 11 -7.80 -4.15 5.23
CA GLU A 11 -8.35 -3.34 6.31
C GLU A 11 -7.55 -2.05 6.61
N LEU A 12 -6.27 -2.03 6.24
CA LEU A 12 -5.39 -0.86 6.31
C LEU A 12 -5.14 -0.21 4.94
N ALA A 13 -5.71 -0.78 3.87
CA ALA A 13 -5.61 -0.29 2.49
C ALA A 13 -6.97 0.23 2.00
N TYR A 14 -7.50 -0.33 0.91
CA TYR A 14 -8.75 0.13 0.27
C TYR A 14 -10.00 -0.67 0.67
N GLY A 15 -9.86 -1.63 1.58
CA GLY A 15 -10.98 -2.39 2.15
C GLY A 15 -11.88 -3.07 1.11
N GLU A 16 -13.16 -3.22 1.46
CA GLU A 16 -14.16 -3.88 0.60
C GLU A 16 -14.51 -3.07 -0.66
N THR A 17 -14.31 -1.75 -0.64
CA THR A 17 -14.65 -0.88 -1.78
C THR A 17 -13.60 -0.96 -2.88
N GLY A 18 -12.34 -1.24 -2.54
CA GLY A 18 -11.23 -1.13 -3.48
C GLY A 18 -11.03 0.31 -3.98
N ALA A 19 -10.25 0.47 -5.04
CA ALA A 19 -9.95 1.77 -5.65
C ALA A 19 -10.44 1.87 -7.10
N GLY A 20 -11.72 1.57 -7.33
CA GLY A 20 -12.49 1.95 -8.53
C GLY A 20 -11.96 1.51 -9.91
N GLY A 21 -10.88 0.73 -9.97
CA GLY A 21 -10.23 0.34 -11.22
C GLY A 21 -9.01 -0.53 -11.02
N ALA A 22 -7.93 0.02 -10.44
CA ALA A 22 -6.64 -0.67 -10.36
C ALA A 22 -6.50 -1.60 -9.15
N ILE A 23 -7.32 -1.41 -8.12
CA ILE A 23 -7.27 -2.18 -6.87
C ILE A 23 -8.68 -2.70 -6.59
N GLY A 24 -8.80 -4.01 -6.47
CA GLY A 24 -10.05 -4.71 -6.21
C GLY A 24 -10.46 -4.66 -4.73
N PRO A 25 -11.71 -5.06 -4.44
CA PRO A 25 -12.18 -5.33 -3.08
C PRO A 25 -11.27 -6.32 -2.34
N GLN A 26 -10.95 -6.01 -1.07
CA GLN A 26 -10.19 -6.88 -0.15
C GLN A 26 -8.79 -7.28 -0.66
N GLU A 27 -8.18 -6.45 -1.51
CA GLU A 27 -6.85 -6.71 -2.03
C GLU A 27 -5.75 -6.32 -1.03
N THR A 28 -4.78 -7.23 -0.83
CA THR A 28 -3.57 -6.96 -0.03
C THR A 28 -2.52 -6.31 -0.92
N LEU A 29 -1.93 -5.22 -0.47
CA LEU A 29 -0.96 -4.44 -1.25
C LEU A 29 0.45 -4.62 -0.70
N ILE A 30 1.42 -4.69 -1.62
CA ILE A 30 2.84 -4.73 -1.29
C ILE A 30 3.47 -3.49 -1.88
N PHE A 31 4.03 -2.64 -1.01
CA PHE A 31 4.71 -1.41 -1.40
C PHE A 31 6.20 -1.52 -1.15
N GLU A 32 6.97 -1.08 -2.13
CA GLU A 32 8.37 -0.77 -1.94
C GLU A 32 8.52 0.74 -1.74
N ILE A 33 9.00 1.14 -0.57
CA ILE A 33 9.11 2.53 -0.16
C ILE A 33 10.59 2.88 -0.07
N GLU A 34 11.00 3.91 -0.81
CA GLU A 34 12.32 4.52 -0.67
C GLU A 34 12.21 5.89 0.02
N LEU A 35 12.73 5.98 1.24
CA LEU A 35 12.80 7.24 1.97
C LEU A 35 13.99 8.07 1.49
N ILE A 36 13.69 9.12 0.72
CA ILE A 36 14.68 10.02 0.14
C ILE A 36 15.15 11.06 1.17
N GLU A 37 14.23 11.81 1.77
CA GLU A 37 14.52 12.87 2.73
C GLU A 37 13.33 13.06 3.69
N VAL A 38 13.60 13.45 4.93
CA VAL A 38 12.60 13.96 5.89
C VAL A 38 13.00 15.39 6.22
N LYS A 39 12.07 16.34 6.03
CA LYS A 39 12.26 17.75 6.40
C LYS A 39 11.73 18.05 7.79
#